data_AF-A0A8X9A1R0-F1
#
_entry.id   AF-A0A8X9A1R0-F1
#
_cell.length_a   1.000
_cell.length_b   1.000
_cell.length_c   1.000
_cell.angle_alpha   90.00
_cell.angle_beta   90.00
_cell.angle_gamma   90.00
#
_symmetry.space_group_name_H-M   'P 1'
#
loop_
_entity.id
_entity.type
_entity.pdbx_description
1 polymer ?
#
loop_
_entity_poly.entity_id
_entity_poly.type
_entity_poly.pdbx_seq_one_letter_code
_entity_poly.pdbx_strand_id
1 'polypeptide(L)'
;MKQLIRHVAVGMTVIVVLSAIPADSSTDCSTVTALVSSCSSFVKDGTPDPMPGSPCCMAMTTLNNVADSADNRRSVCRCLMDLITQNNPNATAIATLPGFCGVSLGFTIDPNTDCE
;
A
#
# COMPACT_ATOMS: atom_id res chain seq x y z
N MET A 1 -5.43 48.14 8.95
CA MET A 1 -4.45 49.18 9.34
C MET A 1 -3.21 49.00 8.48
N LYS A 2 -2.97 49.98 7.59
CA LYS A 2 -1.70 50.38 6.96
C LYS A 2 -0.58 49.32 6.92
N GLN A 3 -0.29 48.79 5.73
CA GLN A 3 0.90 49.17 4.94
C GLN A 3 2.21 48.95 5.69
N LEU A 4 2.93 47.85 5.41
CA LEU A 4 4.39 47.78 5.57
C LEU A 4 4.97 46.54 4.86
N ILE A 5 4.66 46.31 3.58
CA ILE A 5 5.69 45.78 2.67
C ILE A 5 5.62 46.63 1.40
N ARG A 6 6.22 47.82 1.51
CA ARG A 6 6.57 48.67 0.37
C ARG A 6 7.75 48.04 -0.34
N HIS A 7 7.74 48.18 -1.67
CA HIS A 7 8.83 47.95 -2.62
C HIS A 7 8.96 46.50 -3.12
N VAL A 8 8.21 46.28 -4.20
CA VAL A 8 8.54 45.38 -5.31
C VAL A 8 10.06 45.43 -5.55
N ALA A 9 10.74 44.34 -5.27
CA ALA A 9 12.08 44.06 -5.75
C ALA A 9 12.02 42.71 -6.47
N VAL A 10 12.35 42.77 -7.76
CA VAL A 10 12.44 41.66 -8.69
C VAL A 10 13.34 40.56 -8.11
N GLY A 11 12.75 39.41 -7.82
CA GLY A 11 13.45 38.19 -7.46
C GLY A 11 12.46 37.04 -7.60
N MET A 12 12.81 36.03 -8.39
CA MET A 12 11.98 34.83 -8.59
C MET A 12 11.66 34.16 -7.26
N THR A 13 10.55 34.51 -6.63
CA THR A 13 9.96 33.75 -5.54
C THR A 13 9.04 32.69 -6.15
N VAL A 14 9.54 31.45 -6.21
CA VAL A 14 8.71 30.26 -6.44
C VAL A 14 7.74 30.17 -5.27
N ILE A 15 6.46 30.45 -5.54
CA ILE A 15 5.38 30.29 -4.56
C ILE A 15 5.16 28.78 -4.40
N VAL A 16 5.65 28.21 -3.30
CA VAL A 16 5.32 26.83 -2.92
C VAL A 16 3.87 26.84 -2.43
N VAL A 17 2.95 26.46 -3.31
CA VAL A 17 1.54 26.28 -2.99
C VAL A 17 1.43 25.00 -2.18
N LEU A 18 1.40 25.12 -0.85
CA LEU A 18 1.15 23.99 0.04
C LEU A 18 -0.35 23.67 -0.01
N SER A 19 -0.76 22.90 -1.02
CA SER A 19 -2.10 22.32 -1.05
C SER A 19 -2.22 21.31 0.09
N ALA A 20 -2.98 21.66 1.12
CA ALA A 20 -3.41 20.71 2.14
C ALA A 20 -4.28 19.65 1.45
N ILE A 21 -3.66 18.50 1.15
CA ILE A 21 -4.37 17.32 0.66
C ILE A 21 -5.28 16.89 1.82
N PRO A 22 -6.60 16.72 1.62
CA PRO A 22 -7.40 16.03 2.62
C PRO A 22 -6.77 14.64 2.77
N ALA A 23 -6.26 14.36 3.97
CA ALA A 23 -5.86 13.01 4.34
C ALA A 23 -7.15 12.21 4.48
N ASP A 24 -7.64 11.72 3.34
CA ASP A 24 -8.59 10.62 3.31
C ASP A 24 -7.86 9.47 4.01
N SER A 25 -8.25 9.16 5.25
CA SER A 25 -7.62 8.10 6.03
C SER A 25 -7.97 6.70 5.51
N SER A 26 -8.51 6.60 4.29
CA SER A 26 -8.66 5.35 3.56
C SER A 26 -7.29 4.92 3.07
N THR A 27 -6.86 3.74 3.50
CA THR A 27 -5.63 3.13 2.98
C THR A 27 -5.72 2.96 1.47
N ASP A 28 -4.90 3.71 0.75
CA ASP A 28 -4.91 3.71 -0.72
C ASP A 28 -4.35 2.40 -1.28
N CYS A 29 -5.03 1.79 -2.26
CA CYS A 29 -4.58 0.55 -2.90
C CYS A 29 -3.21 0.68 -3.57
N SER A 30 -2.75 1.89 -3.88
CA SER A 30 -1.40 2.16 -4.34
C SER A 30 -0.35 1.76 -3.30
N THR A 31 -0.64 1.97 -2.00
CA THR A 31 0.23 1.55 -0.90
C THR A 31 0.30 0.03 -0.81
N VAL A 32 -0.85 -0.65 -0.88
CA VAL A 32 -0.93 -2.12 -0.87
C VAL A 32 -0.15 -2.71 -2.05
N THR A 33 -0.36 -2.15 -3.25
CA THR A 33 0.34 -2.57 -4.47
C THR A 33 1.84 -2.37 -4.36
N ALA A 34 2.30 -1.24 -3.82
CA ALA A 34 3.72 -0.98 -3.60
C ALA A 34 4.34 -2.00 -2.62
N LEU A 35 3.64 -2.35 -1.54
CA LEU A 35 4.12 -3.36 -0.60
C LEU A 35 4.21 -4.76 -1.25
N VAL A 36 3.20 -5.17 -2.01
CA VAL A 36 3.23 -6.44 -2.76
C VAL A 36 4.32 -6.45 -3.84
N SER A 37 4.62 -5.30 -4.46
CA SER A 37 5.67 -5.20 -5.49
C SER A 37 7.07 -5.56 -4.97
N SER A 38 7.30 -5.43 -3.65
CA SER A 38 8.54 -5.87 -2.98
C SER A 38 8.75 -7.39 -3.04
N CYS A 39 7.70 -8.13 -3.44
CA CYS A 39 7.69 -9.58 -3.61
C CYS A 39 7.63 -10.00 -5.09
N SER A 40 7.86 -9.07 -6.02
CA SER A 40 7.66 -9.27 -7.47
C SER A 40 8.36 -10.50 -8.05
N SER A 41 9.57 -10.85 -7.60
CA SER A 41 10.26 -12.08 -8.05
C SER A 41 9.43 -13.34 -7.74
N PHE A 42 8.96 -13.49 -6.50
CA PHE A 42 8.11 -14.62 -6.15
C PHE A 42 6.75 -14.55 -6.83
N VAL A 43 6.13 -13.37 -6.89
CA VAL A 43 4.82 -13.20 -7.54
C VAL A 43 4.87 -13.59 -9.01
N LYS A 44 5.96 -13.26 -9.72
CA LYS A 44 6.09 -13.52 -11.15
C LYS A 44 6.59 -14.93 -11.46
N ASP A 45 7.60 -15.38 -10.73
CA ASP A 45 8.36 -16.58 -11.10
C ASP A 45 8.02 -17.77 -10.17
N GLY A 46 7.28 -17.54 -9.07
CA GLY A 46 6.95 -18.54 -8.05
C GLY A 46 8.15 -18.98 -7.20
N THR A 47 9.31 -18.35 -7.37
CA THR A 47 10.57 -18.72 -6.71
C THR A 47 11.55 -17.54 -6.70
N PRO A 48 12.49 -17.47 -5.74
CA PRO A 48 12.54 -18.24 -4.51
C PRO A 48 11.42 -17.84 -3.54
N ASP A 49 11.04 -18.76 -2.66
CA ASP A 49 10.09 -18.50 -1.59
C ASP A 49 10.56 -17.32 -0.71
N PRO A 50 9.67 -16.39 -0.32
CA PRO A 50 10.02 -15.30 0.57
C PRO A 50 10.46 -15.84 1.93
N MET A 51 11.64 -15.43 2.39
CA MET A 51 12.15 -15.80 3.72
C MET A 51 11.83 -14.71 4.75
N PRO A 52 11.56 -15.06 6.02
CA PRO A 52 11.44 -14.09 7.11
C PRO A 52 12.64 -13.15 7.17
N GLY A 53 12.38 -11.85 7.35
CA GLY A 53 13.42 -10.81 7.35
C GLY A 53 13.86 -10.31 5.97
N SER A 54 13.41 -10.96 4.88
CA SER A 54 13.61 -10.42 3.52
C SER A 54 12.83 -9.11 3.30
N PRO A 55 13.22 -8.28 2.31
CA PRO A 55 12.46 -7.08 1.96
C PRO A 55 10.98 -7.35 1.67
N CYS A 56 10.66 -8.45 0.99
CA CYS A 56 9.29 -8.89 0.75
C CYS A 56 8.54 -9.12 2.07
N CYS A 57 9.10 -9.88 3.01
CA CYS A 57 8.42 -10.16 4.27
C CYS A 57 8.37 -8.97 5.24
N MET A 58 9.32 -8.05 5.18
CA MET A 58 9.22 -6.77 5.87
C MET A 58 8.08 -5.91 5.29
N ALA A 59 7.86 -5.96 3.97
CA ALA A 59 6.73 -5.29 3.34
C ALA A 59 5.38 -5.95 3.74
N MET A 60 5.30 -7.28 3.81
CA MET A 60 4.10 -7.98 4.31
C MET A 60 3.81 -7.65 5.78
N THR A 61 4.85 -7.51 6.61
CA THR A 61 4.70 -7.07 8.01
C THR A 61 4.16 -5.64 8.06
N THR A 62 4.69 -4.75 7.21
CA THR A 62 4.16 -3.38 7.08
C THR A 62 2.70 -3.38 6.63
N LEU A 63 2.33 -4.24 5.68
CA LEU A 63 0.95 -4.37 5.22
C LEU A 63 -0.01 -4.77 6.36
N ASN A 64 0.44 -5.64 7.26
CA ASN A 64 -0.32 -5.99 8.46
C ASN A 64 -0.49 -4.80 9.42
N ASN A 65 0.56 -3.99 9.59
CA ASN A 65 0.48 -2.78 10.40
C ASN A 65 -0.46 -1.73 9.78
N VAL A 66 -0.56 -1.69 8.45
CA VAL A 66 -1.53 -0.86 7.75
C VAL A 66 -2.96 -1.35 8.03
N ALA A 67 -3.19 -2.66 8.10
CA ALA A 67 -4.48 -3.28 8.41
C ALA A 67 -4.84 -3.33 9.93
N ASP A 68 -4.36 -2.36 10.73
CA ASP A 68 -4.49 -2.37 12.20
C ASP A 68 -5.93 -2.20 12.71
N SER A 69 -6.77 -1.50 11.95
CA SER A 69 -8.16 -1.21 12.27
C SER A 69 -9.12 -1.99 11.37
N ALA A 70 -10.39 -2.08 11.77
CA ALA A 70 -11.40 -2.76 10.96
C ALA A 70 -11.57 -2.09 9.59
N ASP A 71 -11.59 -0.76 9.54
CA ASP A 71 -11.77 0.01 8.30
C ASP A 71 -10.58 -0.17 7.34
N ASN A 72 -9.36 -0.08 7.86
CA ASN A 72 -8.16 -0.32 7.06
C ASN A 72 -8.08 -1.77 6.58
N ARG A 73 -8.48 -2.73 7.40
CA ARG A 73 -8.48 -4.15 7.02
C ARG A 73 -9.43 -4.45 5.87
N ARG A 74 -10.64 -3.87 5.90
CA ARG A 74 -11.61 -3.95 4.79
C ARG A 74 -11.02 -3.35 3.52
N SER A 75 -10.39 -2.18 3.65
CA SER A 75 -9.72 -1.50 2.54
C SER A 75 -8.57 -2.33 1.97
N VAL A 76 -7.66 -2.84 2.81
CA VAL A 76 -6.55 -3.72 2.39
C VAL A 76 -7.08 -5.01 1.76
N CYS A 77 -8.14 -5.60 2.31
CA CYS A 77 -8.81 -6.77 1.74
C CYS A 77 -9.27 -6.48 0.31
N ARG A 78 -10.07 -5.43 0.10
CA ARG A 78 -10.58 -5.04 -1.23
C ARG A 78 -9.43 -4.81 -2.22
N CYS A 79 -8.39 -4.08 -1.80
CA CYS A 79 -7.22 -3.84 -2.63
C CYS A 79 -6.48 -5.13 -3.04
N LEU A 80 -6.34 -6.10 -2.13
CA LEU A 80 -5.71 -7.39 -2.43
C LEU A 80 -6.57 -8.24 -3.38
N MET A 81 -7.90 -8.24 -3.23
CA MET A 81 -8.81 -8.98 -4.13
C MET A 81 -8.78 -8.39 -5.55
N ASP A 82 -8.75 -7.05 -5.66
CA ASP A 82 -8.58 -6.36 -6.93
C ASP A 82 -7.23 -6.70 -7.57
N LEU A 83 -6.16 -6.72 -6.77
CA LEU A 83 -4.81 -7.03 -7.25
C LEU A 83 -4.73 -8.45 -7.80
N ILE A 84 -5.36 -9.41 -7.12
CA ILE A 84 -5.42 -10.82 -7.55
C ILE A 84 -6.22 -10.98 -8.82
N THR A 85 -7.37 -10.31 -8.91
CA THR A 85 -8.21 -10.32 -10.11
C THR A 85 -7.45 -9.78 -11.32
N GLN A 86 -6.69 -8.70 -11.14
CA GLN A 86 -5.84 -8.12 -12.18
C GLN A 86 -4.63 -8.98 -12.52
N ASN A 87 -4.08 -9.70 -11.54
CA ASN A 87 -2.90 -10.57 -11.69
C ASN A 87 -3.30 -12.05 -11.68
N ASN A 88 -4.38 -12.41 -12.37
CA ASN A 88 -4.95 -13.76 -12.37
C ASN A 88 -3.93 -14.91 -12.54
N PRO A 89 -2.94 -14.88 -13.46
CA PRO A 89 -1.95 -15.96 -13.56
C PRO A 89 -1.07 -16.12 -12.30
N ASN A 90 -0.96 -15.07 -11.49
CA ASN A 90 -0.13 -15.01 -10.27
C ASN A 90 -0.97 -14.93 -8.99
N ALA A 91 -2.29 -15.13 -9.09
CA ALA A 91 -3.25 -15.03 -7.99
C ALA A 91 -2.81 -15.84 -6.77
N THR A 92 -2.44 -17.10 -6.98
CA THR A 92 -2.00 -18.02 -5.93
C THR A 92 -0.69 -17.56 -5.28
N ALA A 93 0.24 -17.00 -6.05
CA ALA A 93 1.50 -16.49 -5.51
C ALA A 93 1.24 -15.30 -4.58
N ILE A 94 0.39 -14.35 -5.00
CA ILE A 94 -0.01 -13.21 -4.16
C ILE A 94 -0.72 -13.67 -2.89
N ALA A 95 -1.67 -14.60 -3.02
CA ALA A 95 -2.48 -15.11 -1.89
C ALA A 95 -1.64 -15.84 -0.82
N THR A 96 -0.52 -16.45 -1.21
CA THR A 96 0.34 -17.22 -0.30
C THR A 96 1.43 -16.38 0.37
N LEU A 97 1.69 -15.14 -0.09
CA LEU A 97 2.73 -14.26 0.45
C LEU A 97 2.66 -14.09 1.98
N PRO A 98 1.50 -13.79 2.60
CA PRO A 98 1.46 -13.61 4.04
C PRO A 98 1.87 -14.89 4.79
N GLY A 99 1.48 -16.06 4.26
CA GLY A 99 1.81 -17.36 4.82
C GLY A 99 3.32 -17.63 4.86
N PHE A 100 4.03 -17.40 3.75
CA PHE A 100 5.50 -17.52 3.71
C PHE A 100 6.19 -16.57 4.70
N CYS A 101 5.61 -15.39 4.91
CA CYS A 101 6.15 -14.38 5.79
C CYS A 101 5.69 -14.49 7.25
N GLY A 102 4.87 -15.49 7.61
CA GLY A 102 4.34 -15.66 8.96
C GLY A 102 3.38 -14.54 9.39
N VAL A 103 2.74 -13.86 8.43
CA VAL A 103 1.83 -12.73 8.65
C VAL A 103 0.38 -13.18 8.55
N SER A 104 -0.47 -12.72 9.48
CA SER A 104 -1.92 -12.96 9.44
C SER A 104 -2.67 -11.63 9.39
N LEU A 105 -3.33 -11.36 8.26
CA LEU A 105 -4.10 -10.12 8.03
C LEU A 105 -5.51 -10.16 8.63
N GLY A 106 -5.91 -11.29 9.24
CA GLY A 106 -7.24 -11.48 9.82
C GLY A 106 -8.37 -11.73 8.82
N PHE A 107 -8.04 -12.03 7.57
CA PHE A 107 -8.95 -12.55 6.53
C PHE A 107 -8.15 -13.47 5.60
N THR A 108 -8.87 -14.32 4.85
CA THR A 108 -8.27 -15.17 3.83
C THR A 108 -8.12 -14.40 2.53
N ILE A 109 -7.05 -14.64 1.79
CA ILE A 109 -6.87 -14.02 0.48
C ILE A 109 -7.35 -15.00 -0.61
N ASP A 110 -8.54 -14.73 -1.15
CA ASP A 110 -9.17 -15.49 -2.24
C ASP A 110 -10.06 -14.55 -3.08
N PRO A 111 -10.15 -14.69 -4.42
CA PRO A 111 -10.98 -13.82 -5.26
C PRO A 111 -12.45 -13.70 -4.85
N ASN A 112 -13.00 -14.60 -4.03
CA ASN A 112 -14.38 -14.56 -3.53
C ASN A 112 -14.48 -14.18 -2.05
N THR A 113 -13.40 -13.66 -1.46
CA THR A 113 -13.40 -13.22 -0.06
C THR A 113 -14.35 -12.03 0.10
N ASP A 114 -15.25 -12.13 1.08
CA ASP A 114 -16.08 -11.02 1.51
C ASP A 114 -15.27 -10.08 2.43
N CYS A 115 -15.14 -8.82 2.01
CA CYS A 115 -14.29 -7.83 2.68
C CYS A 115 -15.08 -6.88 3.61
N GLU A 116 -16.27 -7.30 4.09
CA GLU A 116 -17.11 -6.52 5.01
C GLU A 116 -16.89 -6.85 6.50
#